data_AF-A0A956HEE0-F1
#
_entry.id   AF-A0A956HEE0-F1
#
_cell.length_a   1.000
_cell.length_b   1.000
_cell.length_c   1.000
_cell.angle_alpha   90.00
_cell.angle_beta   90.00
_cell.angle_gamma   90.00
#
_symmetry.space_group_name_H-M   'P 1'
#
loop_
_entity.id
_entity.type
_entity.pdbx_description
1 polymer ?
#
loop_
_entity_poly.entity_id
_entity_poly.type
_entity_poly.pdbx_seq_one_letter_code
_entity_poly.pdbx_strand_id
1 'polypeptide(L)'
;APPFLVIHGDNDSLIPVSQARRFVAELQARSREPALYLEIPGCQHAFDVFHSVRTHEVIRGVERFLRWVHARYLAQRAGDADARTV
;
A
#
# COMPACT_ATOMS: atom_id res chain seq x y z
N ALA A 1 0.54 -8.51 10.36
CA ALA A 1 -0.26 -7.51 9.64
C ALA A 1 -0.59 -8.08 8.26
N PRO A 2 -1.68 -7.69 7.58
CA PRO A 2 -1.86 -7.97 6.15
C PRO A 2 -0.78 -7.27 5.31
N PRO A 3 -0.68 -7.54 3.99
CA PRO A 3 0.09 -6.68 3.12
C PRO A 3 -0.38 -5.22 3.20
N PHE A 4 0.55 -4.27 3.29
CA PHE A 4 0.28 -2.84 3.35
C PHE A 4 0.92 -2.09 2.17
N LEU A 5 0.24 -1.04 1.72
CA LEU A 5 0.78 -0.01 0.84
C LEU A 5 0.49 1.35 1.48
N VAL A 6 1.54 2.09 1.82
CA VAL A 6 1.47 3.45 2.36
C VAL A 6 1.88 4.42 1.27
N ILE A 7 1.11 5.49 1.08
CA ILE A 7 1.40 6.54 0.10
C ILE A 7 1.32 7.87 0.82
N HIS A 8 2.32 8.73 0.68
CA HIS A 8 2.38 10.01 1.40
C HIS A 8 2.98 11.11 0.53
N GLY A 9 2.45 12.33 0.62
CA GLY A 9 3.04 13.50 -0.05
C GLY A 9 4.22 14.06 0.74
N ASP A 10 5.38 14.27 0.11
CA ASP A 10 6.56 14.75 0.82
C ASP A 10 6.43 16.19 1.37
N ASN A 11 5.48 16.95 0.84
CA ASN A 11 5.19 18.34 1.22
C ASN A 11 3.89 18.46 2.04
N ASP A 12 3.41 17.34 2.61
CA ASP A 12 2.21 17.33 3.45
C ASP A 12 2.37 18.27 4.66
N SER A 13 1.58 19.35 4.64
CA SER A 13 1.54 20.39 5.68
C SER A 13 0.64 20.06 6.87
N LEU A 14 -0.22 19.03 6.76
CA LEU A 14 -1.10 18.59 7.83
C LEU A 14 -0.47 17.48 8.67
N ILE A 15 0.12 16.48 7.99
CA ILE A 15 0.81 15.36 8.62
C ILE A 15 2.22 15.26 8.05
N PRO A 16 3.27 15.61 8.82
CA PRO A 16 4.65 15.57 8.33
C PRO A 16 5.03 14.19 7.79
N VAL A 17 5.70 14.14 6.63
CA VAL A 17 6.15 12.89 5.97
C VAL A 17 7.02 12.00 6.88
N SER A 18 7.72 12.58 7.86
CA SER A 18 8.49 11.83 8.85
C SER A 18 7.64 10.88 9.69
N GLN A 19 6.36 11.18 9.91
CA GLN A 19 5.45 10.28 10.61
C GLN A 19 5.15 9.02 9.78
N ALA A 20 4.90 9.18 8.47
CA ALA A 20 4.70 8.06 7.56
C ALA A 20 5.96 7.19 7.44
N ARG A 21 7.14 7.81 7.31
CA ARG A 21 8.44 7.11 7.34
C ARG A 21 8.60 6.26 8.61
N ARG A 22 8.33 6.85 9.78
CA ARG A 22 8.42 6.14 11.07
C ARG A 22 7.42 4.99 11.16
N PHE A 23 6.18 5.22 10.75
CA PHE A 23 5.15 4.19 10.74
C PHE A 23 5.55 2.99 9.87
N VAL A 24 6.02 3.25 8.64
CA VAL A 24 6.46 2.21 7.71
C VAL A 24 7.65 1.44 8.28
N ALA A 25 8.64 2.14 8.86
CA ALA A 25 9.80 1.48 9.46
C ALA A 25 9.40 0.52 10.59
N GLU A 26 8.52 0.96 11.51
CA GLU A 26 8.02 0.10 12.58
C GLU A 26 7.16 -1.06 12.06
N LEU A 27 6.33 -0.81 11.04
CA LEU A 27 5.50 -1.83 10.42
C LEU A 27 6.34 -2.90 9.73
N GLN A 28 7.34 -2.50 8.96
CA GLN A 28 8.28 -3.40 8.29
C GLN A 28 9.09 -4.22 9.30
N ALA A 29 9.51 -3.63 10.42
CA ALA A 29 10.24 -4.33 11.46
C ALA A 29 9.44 -5.45 12.15
N ARG A 30 8.09 -5.34 12.17
CA ARG A 30 7.20 -6.25 12.92
C ARG A 30 6.36 -7.17 12.05
N SER A 31 6.13 -6.82 10.79
CA SER A 31 5.27 -7.57 9.88
C SER A 31 6.05 -8.68 9.16
N ARG A 32 5.41 -9.85 9.02
CA ARG A 32 5.88 -10.91 8.11
C ARG A 32 5.32 -10.77 6.69
N GLU A 33 4.32 -9.90 6.51
CA GLU A 33 3.76 -9.53 5.20
C GLU A 33 4.38 -8.22 4.71
N PRO A 34 4.47 -8.01 3.38
CA PRO A 34 5.10 -6.82 2.82
C PRO A 34 4.37 -5.54 3.19
N ALA A 35 5.14 -4.53 3.56
CA ALA A 35 4.69 -3.16 3.75
C ALA A 35 5.46 -2.25 2.79
N LEU A 36 4.79 -1.79 1.73
CA LEU A 36 5.34 -0.93 0.70
C LEU A 36 5.10 0.54 1.06
N TYR A 37 6.00 1.41 0.61
CA TYR A 37 5.89 2.85 0.84
C TYR A 37 6.24 3.64 -0.42
N LEU A 38 5.38 4.61 -0.76
CA LEU A 38 5.56 5.53 -1.87
C LEU A 38 5.47 6.97 -1.35
N GLU A 39 6.56 7.71 -1.51
CA GLU A 39 6.56 9.17 -1.31
C GLU A 39 6.29 9.85 -2.65
N ILE A 40 5.32 10.77 -2.68
CA ILE A 40 4.93 11.49 -3.89
C ILE A 40 5.53 12.90 -3.87
N PRO A 41 6.47 13.23 -4.77
CA PRO A 41 7.16 14.52 -4.75
C PRO A 41 6.24 15.72 -5.02
N GLY A 42 6.34 16.71 -4.15
CA GLY A 42 5.61 17.96 -4.15
C GLY A 42 4.14 17.86 -3.69
N CYS A 43 3.68 16.69 -3.23
CA CYS A 43 2.26 16.49 -2.91
C CYS A 43 1.90 16.93 -1.48
N GLN A 44 0.71 17.52 -1.34
CA GLN A 44 0.06 17.86 -0.07
C GLN A 44 -0.72 16.65 0.49
N HIS A 45 -1.26 16.79 1.70
CA HIS A 45 -2.07 15.76 2.39
C HIS A 45 -3.14 15.12 1.50
N ALA A 46 -3.88 15.97 0.78
CA ALA A 46 -5.06 15.60 0.02
C ALA A 46 -4.80 15.74 -1.49
N PHE A 47 -3.63 15.32 -1.95
CA PHE A 47 -3.20 15.48 -3.35
C PHE A 47 -4.10 14.73 -4.35
N ASP A 48 -4.87 13.76 -3.88
CA ASP A 48 -5.73 12.86 -4.63
C ASP A 48 -7.19 13.32 -4.72
N VAL A 49 -7.58 14.39 -4.02
CA VAL A 49 -8.96 14.96 -4.07
C VAL A 49 -9.32 15.44 -5.47
N PHE A 50 -8.35 16.02 -6.19
CA PHE A 50 -8.53 16.43 -7.57
C PHE A 50 -7.74 15.52 -8.50
N HIS A 51 -8.31 15.28 -9.68
CA HIS A 51 -7.64 14.51 -10.71
C HIS A 51 -6.38 15.24 -11.18
N SER A 52 -5.25 14.54 -11.14
CA SER A 52 -3.96 15.01 -11.62
C SER A 52 -3.17 13.84 -12.20
N VAL A 53 -2.10 14.14 -12.95
CA VAL A 53 -1.17 13.09 -13.42
C VAL A 53 -0.62 12.27 -12.24
N ARG A 54 -0.31 12.92 -11.11
CA ARG A 54 0.17 12.24 -9.90
C ARG A 54 -0.90 11.30 -9.33
N THR A 55 -2.14 11.77 -9.25
CA THR A 55 -3.29 10.97 -8.78
C THR A 55 -3.53 9.76 -9.68
N HIS A 56 -3.45 9.94 -11.00
CA HIS A 56 -3.62 8.85 -11.97
C HIS A 56 -2.57 7.75 -11.82
N GLU A 57 -1.31 8.12 -11.65
CA GLU A 57 -0.24 7.14 -11.44
C GLU A 57 -0.36 6.44 -10.08
N VAL A 58 -0.78 7.17 -9.04
CA VAL A 58 -1.09 6.58 -7.72
C VAL A 58 -2.22 5.56 -7.82
N ILE A 59 -3.30 5.87 -8.54
CA ILE A 59 -4.41 4.93 -8.78
C ILE A 59 -3.90 3.64 -9.45
N ARG A 60 -3.05 3.76 -10.48
CA ARG A 60 -2.43 2.59 -11.15
C ARG A 60 -1.58 1.76 -10.18
N GLY A 61 -0.82 2.42 -9.30
CA GLY A 61 -0.03 1.75 -8.27
C GLY A 61 -0.90 0.97 -7.27
N VAL A 62 -1.95 1.62 -6.74
CA VAL A 62 -2.91 1.01 -5.81
C VAL A 62 -3.61 -0.19 -6.46
N GLU A 63 -4.06 -0.03 -7.70
CA GLU A 63 -4.70 -1.09 -8.46
C GLU A 63 -3.79 -2.32 -8.60
N ARG A 64 -2.52 -2.12 -9.01
CA ARG A 64 -1.54 -3.22 -9.13
C ARG A 64 -1.31 -3.93 -7.80
N PHE A 65 -1.17 -3.17 -6.72
CA PHE A 65 -1.02 -3.75 -5.38
C PHE A 65 -2.23 -4.59 -4.98
N LEU A 66 -3.44 -4.08 -5.15
CA LEU A 66 -4.67 -4.80 -4.79
C LEU A 66 -4.87 -6.05 -5.66
N ARG A 67 -4.55 -6.00 -6.96
CA ARG A 67 -4.57 -7.20 -7.82
C ARG A 67 -3.61 -8.28 -7.30
N TRP A 68 -2.40 -7.89 -6.89
CA TRP A 68 -1.42 -8.82 -6.33
C TRP A 68 -1.91 -9.43 -5.01
N VAL A 69 -2.48 -8.62 -4.11
CA VAL A 69 -3.07 -9.12 -2.85
C VAL A 69 -4.20 -10.11 -3.13
N HIS A 70 -5.11 -9.76 -4.06
CA HIS A 70 -6.24 -10.61 -4.40
C HIS A 70 -5.82 -11.93 -5.04
N ALA A 71 -4.82 -11.90 -5.93
CA ALA A 71 -4.27 -13.12 -6.54
C ALA A 71 -3.68 -14.08 -5.48
N ARG A 72 -2.95 -13.55 -4.49
CA ARG A 72 -2.44 -14.35 -3.37
C ARG A 72 -3.55 -14.98 -2.54
N TYR A 73 -4.59 -14.22 -2.24
CA TYR A 73 -5.76 -14.72 -1.52
C TYR A 73 -6.44 -15.87 -2.26
N LEU A 74 -6.65 -15.76 -3.57
CA LEU A 74 -7.24 -16.83 -4.37
C LEU A 74 -6.37 -18.08 -4.39
N ALA A 75 -5.04 -17.93 -4.53
CA ALA A 75 -4.11 -19.05 -4.50
C ALA A 75 -4.12 -19.80 -3.17
N GLN A 76 -4.16 -19.07 -2.04
CA GLN A 76 -4.28 -19.66 -0.71
C GLN A 76 -5.59 -20.44 -0.56
N ARG A 77 -6.72 -19.86 -1.00
CA ARG A 77 -8.02 -20.53 -0.94
C ARG A 77 -8.12 -21.78 -1.80
N ALA A 78 -7.47 -21.79 -2.96
CA ALA A 78 -7.41 -22.98 -3.80
C ALA A 78 -6.62 -24.10 -3.12
N GLY A 79 -5.47 -23.79 -2.52
CA GLY A 79 -4.68 -24.76 -1.74
C GLY A 79 -5.43 -25.31 -0.52
N ASP A 80 -6.17 -24.45 0.20
CA ASP A 80 -6.98 -24.89 1.34
C ASP A 80 -8.14 -25.80 0.95
N ALA A 81 -8.72 -25.61 -0.25
CA ALA A 81 -9.78 -26.46 -0.77
C ALA A 81 -9.25 -27.85 -1.18
N ASP A 82 -8.07 -27.90 -1.78
CA ASP A 82 -7.38 -29.14 -2.14
C ASP A 82 -7.01 -29.95 -0.88
N ALA A 83 -6.44 -29.29 0.13
CA ALA A 83 -6.05 -29.91 1.40
C ALA A 83 -7.22 -30.43 2.26
N ARG A 84 -8.46 -30.04 1.98
CA ARG A 84 -9.67 -30.55 2.67
C ARG A 84 -10.34 -31.72 1.95
N THR A 85 -9.94 -31.99 0.71
CA THR A 85 -10.50 -33.06 -0.12
C THR A 85 -9.69 -34.35 -0.01
N VAL A 86 -8.48 -34.28 0.55
CA VAL A 86 -7.57 -35.39 0.85
C VAL A 86 -7.67 -35.77 2.33
#